data_AF-D7N781-F1
#
_entry.id   AF-D7N781-F1
#
_cell.length_a   1.000
_cell.length_b   1.000
_cell.length_c   1.000
_cell.angle_alpha   90.00
_cell.angle_beta   90.00
_cell.angle_gamma   90.00
#
_symmetry.space_group_name_H-M   'P 1'
#
loop_
_entity.id
_entity.type
_entity.pdbx_description
1 polymer ?
#
loop_
_entity_poly.entity_id
_entity_poly.type
_entity_poly.pdbx_seq_one_letter_code
_entity_poly.pdbx_strand_id
1 'polypeptide(L)'
;MEVNVSLWTTEAKKQIGKLYELNNIGDKKAIYNLFSSDFKNSYTLDEFLKSKKFRVLDIGRLRDIICVQSCGEKILVRCKIYIGGCELIHNFKCIVEKNELKIIFERFFIRN
;
A
#
# COMPACT_ATOMS: atom_id res chain seq x y z
N MET A 1 -11.13 5.38 20.71
CA MET A 1 -11.59 5.92 19.41
C MET A 1 -12.27 4.81 18.66
N GLU A 2 -13.56 4.93 18.37
CA GLU A 2 -14.25 3.98 17.50
C GLU A 2 -13.74 4.13 16.08
N VAL A 3 -13.34 3.02 15.48
CA VAL A 3 -12.79 2.99 14.13
C VAL A 3 -13.96 2.97 13.17
N ASN A 4 -14.16 4.07 12.45
CA ASN A 4 -15.19 4.16 11.42
C ASN A 4 -14.76 3.28 10.22
N VAL A 5 -15.18 2.01 10.24
CA VAL A 5 -14.79 0.98 9.27
C VAL A 5 -15.13 1.41 7.84
N SER A 6 -16.24 2.11 7.61
CA SER A 6 -16.64 2.55 6.27
C SER A 6 -15.72 3.65 5.73
N LEU A 7 -15.31 4.59 6.59
CA LEU A 7 -14.33 5.63 6.25
C LEU A 7 -12.99 5.00 5.84
N TRP A 8 -12.47 4.08 6.66
CA TRP A 8 -11.17 3.47 6.38
C TRP A 8 -11.19 2.50 5.21
N THR A 9 -12.33 1.86 4.93
CA THR A 9 -12.51 1.08 3.71
C THR A 9 -12.42 1.95 2.46
N THR A 10 -13.03 3.14 2.49
CA THR A 10 -12.98 4.11 1.39
C THR A 10 -11.55 4.63 1.18
N GLU A 11 -10.88 5.05 2.25
CA GLU A 11 -9.51 5.56 2.14
C GLU A 11 -8.52 4.46 1.76
N ALA A 12 -8.69 3.23 2.25
CA ALA A 12 -7.90 2.08 1.84
C ALA A 12 -8.04 1.78 0.34
N LYS A 13 -9.28 1.76 -0.18
CA LYS A 13 -9.54 1.57 -1.62
C LYS A 13 -8.85 2.65 -2.46
N LYS A 14 -8.89 3.90 -2.02
CA LYS A 14 -8.23 5.03 -2.67
C LYS A 14 -6.70 4.91 -2.66
N GLN A 15 -6.08 4.67 -1.50
CA GLN A 15 -4.62 4.68 -1.37
C GLN A 15 -3.96 3.43 -1.96
N ILE A 16 -4.54 2.25 -1.73
CA ILE A 16 -4.04 0.98 -2.31
C ILE A 16 -4.36 0.92 -3.81
N GLY A 17 -5.51 1.43 -4.24
CA GLY A 17 -5.84 1.57 -5.67
C GLY A 17 -4.80 2.41 -6.39
N LYS A 18 -4.49 3.60 -5.85
CA LYS A 18 -3.43 4.47 -6.36
C LYS A 18 -2.06 3.77 -6.42
N LEU A 19 -1.71 2.96 -5.43
CA LEU A 19 -0.44 2.22 -5.45
C LEU A 19 -0.32 1.35 -6.72
N TYR A 20 -1.35 0.58 -7.04
CA TYR A 20 -1.36 -0.27 -8.23
C TYR A 20 -1.41 0.53 -9.54
N GLU A 21 -2.21 1.61 -9.60
CA GLU A 21 -2.26 2.51 -10.76
C GLU A 21 -0.90 3.14 -11.04
N LEU A 22 -0.27 3.72 -10.02
CA LEU A 22 1.03 4.37 -10.13
C LEU A 22 2.14 3.39 -10.47
N ASN A 23 2.06 2.15 -9.98
CA ASN A 23 3.00 1.10 -10.36
C ASN A 23 2.86 0.70 -11.83
N ASN A 24 1.64 0.65 -12.36
CA ASN A 24 1.40 0.36 -13.79
C ASN A 24 1.96 1.44 -14.72
N ILE A 25 1.89 2.71 -14.33
CA ILE A 25 2.46 3.84 -15.11
C ILE A 25 3.93 4.13 -14.77
N GLY A 26 4.51 3.42 -13.80
CA GLY A 26 5.92 3.58 -13.40
C GLY A 26 6.24 4.86 -12.63
N ASP A 27 5.25 5.56 -12.06
CA ASP A 27 5.48 6.80 -11.29
C ASP A 27 5.95 6.50 -9.87
N LYS A 28 7.24 6.14 -9.77
CA LYS A 28 7.90 5.83 -8.51
C LYS A 28 7.89 6.99 -7.51
N LYS A 29 7.93 8.25 -7.99
CA LYS A 29 7.93 9.40 -7.09
C LYS A 29 6.58 9.53 -6.39
N ALA A 30 5.48 9.33 -7.11
CA ALA A 30 4.15 9.30 -6.52
C ALA A 30 3.97 8.08 -5.58
N ILE A 31 4.49 6.91 -5.92
CA ILE A 31 4.47 5.72 -5.04
C ILE A 31 5.17 6.02 -3.71
N TYR A 32 6.35 6.65 -3.75
CA TYR A 32 7.10 7.03 -2.54
C TYR A 32 6.24 7.88 -1.58
N ASN A 33 5.38 8.74 -2.13
CA ASN A 33 4.52 9.61 -1.32
C ASN A 33 3.39 8.87 -0.61
N LEU A 34 3.01 7.67 -1.06
CA LEU A 34 2.00 6.83 -0.42
C LEU A 34 2.51 6.15 0.86
N PHE A 35 3.83 6.04 1.02
CA PHE A 35 4.41 5.43 2.21
C PHE A 35 4.38 6.35 3.43
N SER A 36 4.39 5.72 4.61
CA SER A 36 4.42 6.40 5.92
C SER A 36 5.67 7.26 6.08
N SER A 37 5.59 8.21 7.01
CA SER A 37 6.72 9.08 7.36
C SER A 37 7.91 8.27 7.90
N ASP A 38 7.66 7.19 8.64
CA ASP A 38 8.71 6.28 9.13
C ASP A 38 9.57 5.69 8.01
N PHE A 39 8.94 5.31 6.90
CA PHE A 39 9.66 4.83 5.72
C PHE A 39 10.55 5.93 5.14
N LYS A 40 10.01 7.15 5.03
CA LYS A 40 10.70 8.33 4.47
C LYS A 40 11.84 8.83 5.38
N ASN A 41 11.76 8.55 6.68
CA ASN A 41 12.85 8.81 7.63
C ASN A 41 14.00 7.80 7.47
N SER A 42 13.71 6.60 6.98
CA SER A 42 14.68 5.52 6.82
C SER A 42 15.29 5.45 5.42
N TYR A 43 14.55 5.91 4.41
CA TYR A 43 14.96 5.85 3.01
C TYR A 43 14.59 7.15 2.30
N THR A 44 15.58 7.78 1.71
CA THR A 44 15.37 8.96 0.87
C THR A 44 14.69 8.60 -0.45
N LEU A 45 14.09 9.59 -1.11
CA LEU A 45 13.52 9.42 -2.45
C LEU A 45 14.58 8.90 -3.44
N ASP A 46 15.81 9.40 -3.37
CA ASP A 46 16.92 8.99 -4.23
C ASP A 46 17.27 7.51 -4.07
N GLU A 47 17.34 7.03 -2.83
CA GLU A 47 17.56 5.61 -2.52
C GLU A 47 16.39 4.75 -3.03
N PHE A 48 15.16 5.22 -2.85
CA PHE A 48 13.97 4.54 -3.35
C PHE A 48 13.99 4.37 -4.87
N LEU A 49 14.32 5.43 -5.60
CA LEU A 49 14.36 5.43 -7.07
C LEU A 49 15.44 4.52 -7.64
N LYS A 50 16.63 4.51 -7.02
CA LYS A 50 17.82 3.77 -7.50
C LYS A 50 17.83 2.29 -7.08
N SER A 51 17.19 1.95 -5.96
CA SER A 51 17.31 0.61 -5.38
C SER A 51 16.42 -0.43 -6.08
N LYS A 52 17.06 -1.54 -6.49
CA LYS A 52 16.35 -2.73 -6.98
C LYS A 52 15.53 -3.43 -5.88
N LYS A 53 15.80 -3.13 -4.60
CA LYS A 53 15.09 -3.74 -3.45
C LYS A 53 13.64 -3.26 -3.33
N PHE A 54 13.31 -2.11 -3.92
CA PHE A 54 11.94 -1.57 -3.96
C PHE A 54 11.24 -1.84 -5.29
N ARG A 55 11.78 -2.74 -6.13
CA ARG A 55 11.01 -3.32 -7.23
C ARG A 55 9.92 -4.15 -6.60
N VAL A 56 8.73 -3.59 -6.59
CA VAL A 56 7.63 -4.08 -5.80
C VAL A 56 6.36 -3.97 -6.61
N LEU A 57 5.59 -5.05 -6.54
CA LEU A 57 4.37 -5.35 -7.26
C LEU A 57 4.67 -5.68 -8.72
N ASP A 58 4.71 -6.98 -9.00
CA ASP A 58 4.29 -7.46 -10.31
C ASP A 58 3.02 -6.72 -10.73
N ILE A 59 2.95 -6.40 -12.02
CA ILE A 59 1.85 -5.69 -12.68
C ILE A 59 0.52 -6.27 -12.19
N GLY A 60 -0.12 -5.54 -11.29
CA GLY A 60 -1.24 -6.01 -10.50
C GLY A 60 -2.32 -4.96 -10.44
N ARG A 61 -3.54 -5.37 -10.12
CA ARG A 61 -4.67 -4.46 -9.90
C ARG A 61 -5.42 -4.83 -8.64
N LEU A 62 -5.83 -3.83 -7.88
CA LEU A 62 -6.78 -4.00 -6.80
C LEU A 62 -8.13 -4.44 -7.39
N ARG A 63 -8.68 -5.55 -6.91
CA ARG A 63 -10.04 -5.98 -7.25
C ARG A 63 -11.02 -5.47 -6.22
N ASP A 64 -10.77 -5.75 -4.96
CA ASP A 64 -11.67 -5.38 -3.87
C ASP A 64 -10.99 -5.30 -2.51
N ILE A 65 -11.60 -4.57 -1.58
CA ILE A 65 -11.23 -4.54 -0.16
C ILE A 65 -12.14 -5.53 0.57
N ILE A 66 -11.55 -6.59 1.12
CA ILE A 66 -12.30 -7.64 1.83
C ILE A 66 -12.61 -7.22 3.25
N CYS A 67 -11.62 -6.64 3.93
CA CYS A 67 -11.73 -6.30 5.35
C CYS A 67 -10.76 -5.17 5.70
N VAL A 68 -11.22 -4.29 6.58
CA VAL A 68 -10.40 -3.27 7.24
C VAL A 68 -10.58 -3.41 8.74
N GLN A 69 -9.47 -3.55 9.45
CA GLN A 69 -9.45 -3.71 10.90
C GLN A 69 -8.42 -2.77 11.51
N SER A 70 -8.80 -2.06 12.57
CA SER A 70 -7.86 -1.32 13.41
C SER A 70 -7.21 -2.22 14.44
N CYS A 71 -5.91 -2.08 14.63
CA CYS A 71 -5.13 -2.73 15.67
C CYS A 71 -4.20 -1.69 16.30
N GLY A 72 -4.68 -1.04 17.37
CA GLY A 72 -4.00 0.11 17.96
C GLY A 72 -3.91 1.27 16.96
N GLU A 73 -2.69 1.75 16.71
CA GLU A 73 -2.42 2.83 15.75
C GLU A 73 -2.37 2.36 14.30
N LYS A 74 -2.40 1.04 14.07
CA LYS A 74 -2.30 0.46 12.73
C LYS A 74 -3.66 0.10 12.18
N ILE A 75 -3.80 0.21 10.87
CA ILE A 75 -4.93 -0.28 10.10
C ILE A 75 -4.44 -1.44 9.24
N LEU A 76 -5.02 -2.62 9.46
CA LEU A 76 -4.82 -3.80 8.64
C LEU A 76 -5.88 -3.82 7.55
N VAL A 77 -5.43 -3.88 6.29
CA VAL A 77 -6.30 -3.94 5.12
C VAL A 77 -6.06 -5.25 4.40
N ARG A 78 -7.08 -6.11 4.34
CA ARG A 78 -7.06 -7.31 3.52
C ARG A 78 -7.78 -7.02 2.21
N CYS A 79 -7.10 -7.28 1.10
CA CYS A 79 -7.64 -7.02 -0.24
C CYS A 79 -7.45 -8.21 -1.17
N LYS A 80 -8.33 -8.28 -2.17
CA LYS A 80 -8.20 -9.18 -3.31
C LYS A 80 -7.51 -8.40 -4.43
N ILE A 81 -6.46 -8.99 -4.99
CA ILE A 81 -5.68 -8.41 -6.08
C ILE A 81 -5.61 -9.40 -7.24
N TYR A 82 -5.36 -8.89 -8.44
CA TYR A 82 -5.17 -9.71 -9.64
C TYR A 82 -3.79 -9.45 -10.22
N ILE A 83 -2.97 -10.50 -10.32
CA ILE A 83 -1.62 -10.46 -10.88
C ILE A 83 -1.52 -11.58 -11.93
N GLY A 84 -1.14 -11.24 -13.16
CA GLY A 84 -0.78 -12.22 -14.18
C GLY A 84 -1.82 -13.32 -14.50
N GLY A 85 -3.12 -13.04 -14.35
CA GLY A 85 -4.15 -14.07 -14.55
C GLY A 85 -4.76 -14.62 -13.25
N CYS A 86 -4.07 -14.42 -12.13
CA CYS A 86 -4.39 -15.06 -10.86
C CYS A 86 -4.96 -14.06 -9.85
N GLU A 87 -6.01 -14.45 -9.14
CA GLU A 87 -6.51 -13.72 -7.98
C GLU A 87 -5.78 -14.17 -6.72
N LEU A 88 -5.28 -13.21 -5.95
CA LEU A 88 -4.52 -13.42 -4.72
C LEU A 88 -5.07 -12.54 -3.60
N ILE A 89 -4.82 -12.94 -2.36
CA ILE A 89 -5.09 -12.11 -1.18
C ILE A 89 -3.80 -11.42 -0.75
N HIS A 90 -3.86 -10.10 -0.59
CA HIS A 90 -2.76 -9.29 -0.07
C HIS A 90 -3.21 -8.55 1.19
N ASN A 91 -2.37 -8.55 2.21
CA ASN A 91 -2.62 -7.81 3.45
C ASN A 91 -1.66 -6.62 3.50
N PHE A 92 -2.22 -5.42 3.55
CA PHE A 92 -1.48 -4.18 3.77
C PHE A 92 -1.55 -3.79 5.23
N LYS A 93 -0.44 -3.27 5.74
CA LYS A 93 -0.40 -2.53 7.00
C LYS A 93 -0.34 -1.06 6.69
N CYS A 94 -1.15 -0.29 7.39
CA CYS A 94 -1.28 1.14 7.18
C CYS A 94 -1.32 1.88 8.52
N ILE A 95 -1.06 3.18 8.47
CA ILE A 95 -1.18 4.10 9.59
C ILE A 95 -1.93 5.34 9.13
N VAL A 96 -2.57 6.06 10.05
CA VAL A 96 -3.23 7.34 9.74
C VAL A 96 -2.25 8.46 10.05
N GLU A 97 -1.86 9.23 9.04
CA GLU A 97 -1.03 10.42 9.18
C GLU A 97 -1.75 11.62 8.55
N LYS A 98 -1.94 12.70 9.31
CA LYS A 98 -2.63 13.91 8.83
C LYS A 98 -3.99 13.62 8.18
N ASN A 99 -4.77 12.72 8.79
CA ASN A 99 -6.07 12.24 8.29
C ASN A 99 -6.02 11.46 6.96
N GLU A 100 -4.85 11.05 6.49
CA GLU A 100 -4.70 10.19 5.33
C GLU A 100 -4.13 8.83 5.72
N LEU A 101 -4.59 7.78 5.06
CA LEU A 101 -4.06 6.44 5.24
C LEU A 101 -2.73 6.32 4.47
N LYS A 102 -1.65 6.01 5.17
CA LYS A 102 -0.31 5.79 4.62
C LYS A 102 0.06 4.32 4.71
N ILE A 103 0.72 3.83 3.67
CA ILE A 103 1.13 2.42 3.58
C ILE A 103 2.43 2.24 4.36
N ILE A 104 2.46 1.28 5.26
CA ILE A 104 3.71 0.85 5.90
C ILE A 104 4.39 -0.09 4.91
N PHE A 105 5.56 0.30 4.42
CA PHE A 105 6.34 -0.55 3.51
C PHE A 105 6.81 -1.79 4.28
N GLU A 106 6.25 -2.95 3.94
CA GLU A 106 6.83 -4.25 4.28
C GLU A 106 7.44 -4.80 2.99
N ARG A 107 8.59 -5.49 3.07
CA ARG A 107 9.23 -6.08 1.87
C ARG A 107 8.18 -6.86 1.10
N PHE A 108 7.81 -6.38 -0.08
CA PHE A 108 6.82 -7.08 -0.89
C PHE A 108 7.50 -8.33 -1.42
N PHE A 109 6.95 -9.48 -1.06
CA PHE A 109 7.48 -10.75 -1.50
C PHE A 109 7.38 -10.85 -3.03
N ILE A 110 8.52 -10.79 -3.70
CA ILE A 110 8.70 -11.40 -5.01
C ILE A 110 8.77 -12.90 -4.72
N ARG A 111 7.79 -13.69 -5.19
CA ARG A 111 8.03 -15.11 -5.36
C ARG A 111 8.95 -15.22 -6.58
N ASN A 112 10.17 -15.71 -6.35
CA ASN A 112 11.12 -16.09 -7.40
C ASN A 112 10.45 -16.95 -8.46
#